data_AF-A0A928W342-F1
#
_entry.id   AF-A0A928W342-F1
#
_cell.length_a   1.000
_cell.length_b   1.000
_cell.length_c   1.000
_cell.angle_alpha   90.00
_cell.angle_beta   90.00
_cell.angle_gamma   90.00
#
_symmetry.space_group_name_H-M   'P 1'
#
loop_
_entity.id
_entity.type
_entity.pdbx_description
1 polymer ?
#
loop_
_entity_poly.entity_id
_entity_poly.type
_entity_poly.pdbx_seq_one_letter_code
_entity_poly.pdbx_strand_id
1 'polypeptide(L)' 'MTDTTVTAEDLAELIVEFEKYRDRLVSDTLEAAKKAKLSKKATMAKLEPQLADIDSKLARIRQQQANLTANS' A
#
# COMPACT_ATOMS: atom_id res chain seq x y z
N MET A 1 10.50 -19.00 -21.22
CA MET A 1 10.29 -17.96 -20.21
C MET A 1 9.04 -17.22 -20.66
N THR A 2 7.98 -17.20 -19.85
CA THR A 2 6.76 -16.47 -20.22
C THR A 2 7.03 -14.99 -19.93
N ASP A 3 7.25 -14.21 -20.99
CA ASP A 3 7.16 -12.75 -20.94
C ASP A 3 5.71 -12.38 -20.58
N THR A 4 5.42 -12.29 -19.29
CA THR A 4 4.13 -11.79 -18.82
C THR A 4 4.19 -10.27 -18.92
N THR A 5 3.74 -9.74 -20.05
CA THR A 5 3.51 -8.31 -20.22
C THR A 5 2.56 -7.83 -19.14
N VAL A 6 3.02 -6.94 -18.27
CA VAL A 6 2.19 -6.35 -17.21
C VAL A 6 1.11 -5.49 -17.86
N THR A 7 -0.14 -5.77 -17.56
CA THR A 7 -1.31 -5.05 -18.06
C THR A 7 -1.76 -3.95 -17.09
N ALA A 8 -2.64 -3.05 -17.57
CA ALA A 8 -3.24 -2.04 -16.70
C ALA A 8 -4.16 -2.66 -15.65
N GLU A 9 -4.79 -3.79 -15.97
CA GLU A 9 -5.62 -4.60 -15.08
C GLU A 9 -4.77 -5.22 -13.96
N ASP A 10 -3.60 -5.80 -14.29
CA ASP A 10 -2.68 -6.36 -13.28
C ASP A 10 -2.25 -5.30 -12.26
N LEU A 11 -1.96 -4.08 -12.73
CA LEU A 11 -1.62 -2.96 -11.84
C LEU A 11 -2.82 -2.48 -11.03
N ALA A 12 -4.05 -2.55 -11.58
CA ALA A 12 -5.27 -2.21 -10.84
C ALA A 12 -5.47 -3.13 -9.65
N GLU A 13 -5.34 -4.44 -9.87
CA GLU A 13 -5.47 -5.45 -8.82
C GLU A 13 -4.39 -5.26 -7.75
N LEU A 14 -3.14 -5.04 -8.18
CA LEU A 14 -2.03 -4.78 -7.27
C LEU A 14 -2.25 -3.53 -6.41
N ILE A 15 -2.78 -2.44 -6.97
CA ILE A 15 -3.11 -1.23 -6.21
C ILE A 15 -4.11 -1.55 -5.10
N VAL A 16 -5.19 -2.27 -5.43
CA VAL A 16 -6.23 -2.65 -4.47
C VAL A 16 -5.66 -3.53 -3.34
N GLU A 17 -4.77 -4.47 -3.68
CA GLU A 17 -4.11 -5.30 -2.68
C GLU A 17 -3.19 -4.50 -1.74
N PHE A 18 -2.43 -3.54 -2.29
CA PHE A 18 -1.56 -2.68 -1.49
C PHE A 18 -2.35 -1.74 -0.56
N GLU A 19 -3.49 -1.22 -1.02
CA GLU A 19 -4.41 -0.43 -0.19
C GLU A 19 -4.97 -1.25 0.98
N LYS A 20 -5.48 -2.46 0.69
CA LYS A 20 -5.94 -3.39 1.74
C LYS A 20 -4.83 -3.75 2.72
N TYR A 21 -3.61 -3.97 2.22
CA TYR A 21 -2.46 -4.26 3.05
C TYR A 21 -2.14 -3.10 4.00
N ARG A 22 -2.14 -1.86 3.48
CA ARG A 22 -1.92 -0.65 4.26
C ARG A 22 -2.95 -0.51 5.38
N ASP A 23 -4.23 -0.71 5.08
CA ASP A 23 -5.30 -0.61 6.06
C ASP A 23 -5.20 -1.69 7.14
N ARG A 24 -4.92 -2.93 6.74
CA ARG A 24 -4.68 -4.05 7.67
C ARG A 24 -3.48 -3.77 8.57
N LEU A 25 -2.39 -3.26 8.01
CA LEU A 25 -1.19 -2.91 8.78
C LEU A 25 -1.51 -1.88 9.87
N VAL A 26 -2.27 -0.84 9.55
CA VAL A 26 -2.70 0.16 10.54
C VAL A 26 -3.60 -0.48 11.60
N SER A 27 -4.62 -1.21 11.18
CA SER A 27 -5.58 -1.86 12.08
C SER A 27 -4.89 -2.81 13.06
N ASP A 28 -4.10 -3.76 12.54
CA ASP A 28 -3.44 -4.79 13.34
C ASP A 28 -2.42 -4.18 14.30
N THR A 29 -1.66 -3.18 13.84
CA THR A 29 -0.67 -2.48 14.68
C THR A 29 -1.36 -1.71 15.80
N LEU A 30 -2.46 -1.02 15.52
CA LEU A 30 -3.21 -0.28 16.53
C LEU A 30 -3.89 -1.21 17.55
N GLU A 31 -4.44 -2.35 17.11
CA GLU A 31 -5.01 -3.34 18.02
C GLU A 31 -3.95 -4.00 18.91
N ALA A 32 -2.78 -4.33 18.35
CA ALA A 32 -1.65 -4.83 19.13
C ALA A 32 -1.16 -3.78 20.14
N ALA A 33 -1.01 -2.53 19.72
CA ALA A 33 -0.62 -1.42 20.59
C ALA A 33 -1.62 -1.18 21.72
N LYS A 34 -2.93 -1.26 21.43
CA LYS A 34 -4.00 -1.15 22.42
C LYS A 34 -3.90 -2.25 23.48
N LYS A 35 -3.68 -3.51 23.07
CA LYS A 35 -3.44 -4.64 23.99
C LYS A 35 -2.20 -4.42 24.85
N ALA A 36 -1.16 -3.82 24.28
CA ALA A 36 0.07 -3.45 24.98
C ALA A 36 -0.02 -2.14 25.78
N LYS A 37 -1.19 -1.49 25.84
CA LYS A 37 -1.42 -0.19 26.50
C LYS A 37 -0.50 0.94 26.00
N LEU A 38 -0.05 0.85 24.75
CA LEU A 38 0.74 1.89 24.11
C LEU A 38 -0.19 3.00 23.59
N SER A 39 0.32 4.24 23.57
CA SER A 39 -0.46 5.35 23.04
C SER A 39 -0.62 5.25 21.52
N LYS A 40 -1.84 5.54 21.03
CA LYS A 40 -2.12 5.60 19.59
C LYS A 40 -1.16 6.56 18.86
N LYS A 41 -0.90 7.73 19.44
CA LYS A 41 -0.01 8.75 18.86
C LYS A 41 1.42 8.23 18.68
N ALA A 42 2.01 7.60 19.70
CA ALA A 42 3.36 7.06 19.60
C ALA A 42 3.44 5.88 18.63
N THR A 43 2.39 5.05 18.59
CA THR A 43 2.28 3.91 17.66
C THR A 43 2.21 4.41 16.22
N MET A 44 1.36 5.39 15.93
CA MET A 44 1.25 5.99 14.60
C MET A 44 2.56 6.66 14.17
N ALA A 45 3.24 7.39 15.07
CA ALA A 45 4.52 8.01 14.75
C ALA A 45 5.60 6.99 14.32
N LYS A 46 5.55 5.77 14.87
CA LYS A 46 6.44 4.67 14.45
C LYS A 46 6.01 4.02 13.14
N LEU A 47 4.71 4.05 12.83
CA LEU A 47 4.15 3.45 11.63
C LEU A 47 4.29 4.37 10.41
N GLU A 48 4.27 5.69 10.62
CA GLU A 48 4.30 6.74 9.59
C GLU A 48 5.36 6.50 8.50
N PRO A 49 6.64 6.17 8.80
CA PRO A 49 7.64 5.97 7.75
C PRO A 49 7.31 4.80 6.82
N GLN A 50 6.71 3.72 7.36
CA GLN A 50 6.31 2.57 6.57
C GLN A 50 5.08 2.89 5.72
N LEU A 51 4.11 3.64 6.26
CA LEU A 51 2.95 4.11 5.50
C LEU A 51 3.38 5.04 4.36
N ALA A 52 4.31 5.95 4.61
CA ALA A 52 4.84 6.86 3.59
C ALA A 52 5.57 6.13 2.45
N ASP A 53 6.31 5.06 2.76
CA ASP A 53 6.92 4.20 1.73
C ASP A 53 5.87 3.45 0.90
N ILE A 54 4.85 2.89 1.54
CA ILE A 54 3.71 2.25 0.84
C ILE A 54 2.98 3.26 -0.06
N ASP A 55 2.70 4.46 0.45
CA ASP A 55 2.01 5.52 -0.29
C ASP A 55 2.84 5.99 -1.49
N SER A 56 4.16 6.09 -1.33
CA SER A 56 5.08 6.43 -2.43
C SER A 56 5.10 5.35 -3.51
N LYS A 57 5.05 4.07 -3.13
CA LYS A 57 4.96 2.93 -4.06
C LYS A 57 3.63 2.91 -4.79
N LEU A 58 2.51 3.09 -4.07
CA LEU A 58 1.17 3.21 -4.64
C LEU A 58 1.09 4.33 -5.68
N ALA A 59 1.68 5.50 -5.38
CA ALA A 59 1.73 6.62 -6.33
C ALA A 59 2.46 6.25 -7.63
N ARG A 60 3.60 5.54 -7.53
CA ARG A 60 4.36 5.06 -8.71
C ARG A 60 3.57 4.04 -9.52
N ILE A 61 2.92 3.08 -8.86
CA ILE A 61 2.12 2.04 -9.54
C ILE A 61 0.91 2.68 -10.24
N ARG A 62 0.22 3.62 -9.60
CA ARG A 62 -0.88 4.39 -10.22
C ARG A 62 -0.41 5.17 -11.45
N GLN A 63 0.78 5.78 -11.39
CA GLN A 63 1.35 6.46 -12.54
C GLN A 63 1.66 5.48 -13.69
N GLN A 64 2.22 4.30 -13.38
CA GLN A 64 2.47 3.26 -14.38
C GLN A 64 1.17 2.77 -15.01
N GLN A 65 0.13 2.52 -14.21
CA GLN A 65 -1.19 2.14 -14.68
C GLN A 65 -1.77 3.20 -15.62
N ALA A 66 -1.74 4.48 -15.20
CA ALA A 66 -2.22 5.58 -16.02
C ALA A 66 -1.50 5.63 -17.38
N ASN A 67 -0.17 5.46 -17.38
CA ASN A 67 0.62 5.42 -18.61
C ASN A 67 0.26 4.23 -19.51
N LEU A 68 -0.03 3.05 -18.94
CA LEU A 68 -0.51 1.92 -19.72
C LEU A 68 -1.87 2.23 -20.32
N THR A 69 -2.83 2.72 -19.55
CA THR A 69 -4.17 3.05 -20.05
C THR A 69 -4.20 4.18 -21.08
N ALA A 70 -3.25 5.12 -21.02
CA ALA A 70 -3.16 6.24 -21.97
C ALA A 70 -2.46 5.86 -23.29
N ASN A 71 -1.69 4.77 -23.29
CA ASN A 71 -1.01 4.24 -24.47
C ASN A 71 -1.76 3.06 -25.12
N SER A 72 -2.90 2.65 -24.54
CA SER A 72 -3.79 1.60 -25.03
C SER A 72 -4.85 2.11 -26.00
#